data_AF-W8RZA2-F1
#
_entry.id   AF-W8RZA2-F1
#
_cell.length_a   1.000
_cell.length_b   1.000
_cell.length_c   1.000
_cell.angle_alpha   90.00
_cell.angle_beta   90.00
_cell.angle_gamma   90.00
#
_symmetry.space_group_name_H-M   'P 1'
#
loop_
_entity.id
_entity.type
_entity.pdbx_description
1 polymer ?
#
loop_
_entity_poly.entity_id
_entity_poly.type
_entity_poly.pdbx_seq_one_letter_code
_entity_poly.pdbx_strand_id
1 'polypeptide(L)' 'MSRFGPTRGEVKLRLAISLAGLVLLALAYATNGIGGIASLEIGLISGAFFGGSAIWSGRQLWTSRKR' A
#
# COMPACT_ATOMS: atom_id res chain seq x y z
N MET A 1 -27.10 -2.09 6.25
CA MET A 1 -26.97 -3.52 5.92
C MET A 1 -25.66 -3.76 5.14
N SER A 2 -24.63 -4.23 5.85
CA SER A 2 -23.69 -5.27 5.39
C SER A 2 -23.02 -5.83 6.65
N ARG A 3 -23.43 -7.03 7.06
CA ARG A 3 -23.02 -7.71 8.31
C ARG A 3 -21.55 -8.20 8.26
N PHE A 4 -20.86 -7.95 7.15
CA PHE A 4 -19.46 -8.31 6.84
C PHE A 4 -18.78 -7.26 5.94
N GLY A 5 -19.09 -5.97 6.12
CA GLY A 5 -18.33 -4.90 5.46
C GLY A 5 -17.08 -4.57 6.27
N PRO A 6 -15.89 -4.38 5.66
CA PRO A 6 -14.67 -4.06 6.39
C PRO A 6 -14.89 -2.80 7.23
N THR A 7 -14.56 -2.87 8.52
CA THR A 7 -14.69 -1.69 9.38
C THR A 7 -13.72 -0.60 8.94
N ARG A 8 -14.08 0.67 9.15
CA ARG A 8 -13.22 1.82 8.79
C ARG A 8 -11.81 1.71 9.42
N GLY A 9 -11.69 1.01 10.55
CA GLY A 9 -10.42 0.70 11.20
C GLY A 9 -9.54 -0.27 10.41
N GLU A 10 -10.11 -1.37 9.90
CA GLU A 10 -9.38 -2.36 9.10
C GLU A 10 -8.87 -1.77 7.78
N VAL A 11 -9.66 -0.91 7.13
CA VAL A 11 -9.24 -0.22 5.89
C VAL A 11 -8.11 0.77 6.17
N LYS A 12 -8.18 1.52 7.28
CA LYS A 12 -7.08 2.40 7.71
C LYS A 12 -5.82 1.63 8.06
N LEU A 13 -5.94 0.48 8.75
CA LEU A 13 -4.79 -0.37 9.08
C LEU A 13 -4.14 -0.91 7.79
N ARG A 14 -4.93 -1.42 6.85
CA ARG A 14 -4.44 -1.86 5.52
C ARG A 14 -3.74 -0.74 4.77
N LEU A 15 -4.31 0.46 4.81
CA LEU A 15 -3.70 1.65 4.20
C LEU A 15 -2.37 1.99 4.88
N ALA A 16 -2.33 2.00 6.22
CA ALA A 16 -1.13 2.31 7.00
C ALA A 16 0.00 1.29 6.77
N ILE A 17 -0.32 -0.01 6.77
CA ILE A 17 0.66 -1.08 6.47
C ILE A 17 1.17 -0.95 5.05
N SER A 18 0.29 -0.68 4.08
CA SER A 18 0.71 -0.50 2.69
C SER A 18 1.62 0.71 2.52
N LEU A 19 1.30 1.82 3.18
CA LEU A 19 2.13 3.03 3.17
C LEU A 19 3.47 2.79 3.86
N ALA A 20 3.48 2.11 5.01
CA ALA A 20 4.70 1.77 5.73
C ALA A 20 5.61 0.87 4.88
N GLY A 21 5.06 -0.15 4.22
CA GLY A 21 5.80 -0.99 3.27
C GLY A 21 6.38 -0.21 2.10
N LEU A 22 5.62 0.74 1.54
CA LEU A 22 6.06 1.59 0.43
C LEU A 22 7.19 2.56 0.86
N VAL A 23 7.08 3.14 2.05
CA VAL A 23 8.11 4.02 2.64
C VAL A 23 9.39 3.22 2.93
N LEU A 24 9.26 2.04 3.52
CA LEU A 24 10.40 1.16 3.78
C LEU A 24 11.07 0.69 2.48
N LEU A 25 10.29 0.36 1.45
CA LEU A 25 10.81 0.00 0.13
C LEU A 25 11.59 1.17 -0.48
N ALA A 26 11.03 2.39 -0.42
CA ALA A 26 11.69 3.59 -0.93
C ALA A 26 12.98 3.91 -0.16
N LEU A 27 12.97 3.77 1.17
CA LEU A 27 14.16 3.91 2.02
C LEU A 27 15.22 2.86 1.72
N ALA A 28 14.82 1.59 1.55
CA ALA A 28 15.73 0.51 1.19
C ALA A 28 16.42 0.80 -0.15
N TYR A 29 15.67 1.29 -1.14
CA TYR A 29 16.20 1.73 -2.42
C TYR A 29 17.12 2.94 -2.33
N ALA A 30 16.74 3.94 -1.53
CA ALA A 30 17.54 5.15 -1.34
C ALA A 30 18.87 4.88 -0.61
N THR A 31 18.90 3.88 0.28
CA THR A 31 20.08 3.54 1.09
C THR A 31 20.97 2.48 0.44
N ASN A 32 20.40 1.45 -0.18
CA ASN A 32 21.18 0.34 -0.76
C ASN A 32 21.44 0.50 -2.26
N GLY A 33 20.73 1.40 -2.95
CA GLY A 33 20.82 1.54 -4.40
C GLY A 33 20.27 0.33 -5.16
N ILE A 34 20.25 0.43 -6.49
CA ILE A 34 19.73 -0.61 -7.38
C ILE A 34 20.89 -1.50 -7.81
N GLY A 35 21.12 -2.59 -7.08
CA GLY A 35 22.25 -3.50 -7.31
C GLY A 35 22.08 -4.47 -8.50
N GLY A 36 20.89 -4.56 -9.10
CA GLY A 36 20.64 -5.41 -10.26
C GLY A 36 19.18 -5.45 -10.72
N ILE A 37 18.92 -6.22 -11.79
CA ILE A 37 17.57 -6.44 -12.34
C ILE A 37 16.62 -6.99 -11.28
N ALA A 38 17.10 -7.93 -10.46
CA ALA A 38 16.32 -8.51 -9.36
C ALA A 38 15.83 -7.44 -8.37
N SER A 39 16.67 -6.46 -8.03
CA SER A 39 16.25 -5.33 -7.20
C SER A 39 15.07 -4.62 -7.88
N LEU A 40 15.25 -4.22 -9.14
CA LEU A 40 14.27 -3.49 -9.95
C LEU A 40 12.91 -4.21 -10.02
N GLU A 41 12.90 -5.52 -10.24
CA GLU A 41 11.68 -6.34 -10.21
C GLU A 41 11.01 -6.33 -8.84
N ILE A 42 11.79 -6.48 -7.75
CA ILE A 42 11.26 -6.41 -6.39
C ILE A 42 10.65 -5.03 -6.13
N GLY A 43 11.32 -3.94 -6.53
CA GLY A 43 10.78 -2.60 -6.38
C GLY A 43 9.53 -2.36 -7.21
N LEU A 44 9.49 -2.87 -8.44
CA LEU A 44 8.34 -2.72 -9.32
C LEU A 44 7.13 -3.52 -8.81
N ILE A 45 7.30 -4.79 -8.46
CA ILE A 45 6.24 -5.67 -7.96
C ILE A 45 5.78 -5.18 -6.59
N SER A 46 6.71 -4.88 -5.68
CA SER A 46 6.37 -4.36 -4.35
C SER A 46 5.70 -3.00 -4.44
N GLY A 47 6.22 -2.10 -5.27
CA GLY A 47 5.63 -0.78 -5.50
C GLY A 47 4.23 -0.87 -6.10
N ALA A 48 4.02 -1.74 -7.09
CA ALA A 48 2.70 -1.98 -7.67
C ALA A 48 1.73 -2.62 -6.67
N PHE A 49 2.21 -3.57 -5.86
CA PHE A 49 1.38 -4.28 -4.88
C PHE A 49 1.00 -3.38 -3.70
N PHE A 50 1.98 -2.75 -3.04
CA PHE A 50 1.74 -1.82 -1.93
C PHE A 50 1.06 -0.54 -2.42
N GLY A 51 1.46 0.00 -3.57
CA GLY A 51 0.84 1.17 -4.17
C GLY A 51 -0.61 0.92 -4.60
N GLY A 52 -0.87 -0.20 -5.28
CA GLY A 52 -2.22 -0.62 -5.67
C GLY A 52 -3.13 -0.83 -4.46
N SER A 53 -2.60 -1.49 -3.41
CA SER A 53 -3.32 -1.71 -2.14
C SER A 53 -3.61 -0.41 -1.40
N ALA A 54 -2.68 0.54 -1.40
CA ALA A 54 -2.85 1.86 -0.81
C ALA A 54 -3.90 2.70 -1.57
N ILE A 55 -3.85 2.71 -2.91
CA ILE A 55 -4.82 3.42 -3.75
C ILE A 55 -6.22 2.83 -3.55
N TRP A 56 -6.35 1.49 -3.54
CA TRP A 56 -7.64 0.83 -3.32
C TRP A 56 -8.19 1.17 -1.93
N SER A 57 -7.39 1.04 -0.88
CA SER A 57 -7.81 1.36 0.49
C SER A 57 -8.18 2.84 0.64
N GLY A 58 -7.43 3.75 0.02
CA GLY A 58 -7.72 5.18 -0.02
C GLY A 58 -9.01 5.52 -0.75
N ARG A 59 -9.25 4.90 -1.92
CA ARG A 59 -10.52 5.04 -2.67
C ARG A 59 -11.70 4.54 -1.85
N GLN A 60 -11.57 3.38 -1.21
CA GLN A 60 -12.63 2.80 -0.38
C GLN A 60 -12.94 3.70 0.83
N LEU A 61 -11.92 4.26 1.48
CA LEU A 61 -12.09 5.21 2.58
C LEU A 61 -12.77 6.51 2.12
N TRP A 62 -12.43 7.02 0.92
CA TRP A 62 -13.05 8.20 0.32
C TRP A 62 -14.53 7.96 -0.02
N THR A 63 -14.86 6.80 -0.59
CA THR A 63 -16.25 6.41 -0.88
C THR A 63 -17.06 6.22 0.40
N SER A 64 -16.47 5.65 1.46
CA SER A 64 -17.12 5.52 2.78
C SER A 64 -17.36 6.85 3.50
N ARG A 65 -16.66 7.93 3.13
CA ARG A 65 -16.85 9.28 3.70
C ARG A 65 -17.98 10.05 3.03
N LYS A 66 -18.37 9.67 1.80
CA LYS A 66 -19.42 10.31 1.00
C LYS A 66 -20.83 9.71 1.18
N ARG A 67 -20.97 8.62 1.94
CA ARG A 67 -22.26 8.07 2.38
C ARG A 67 -22.55 8.44 3.83
#